data_AF-I9Q3F7-F1
#
_entry.id   AF-I9Q3F7-F1
#
_cell.length_a   1.000
_cell.length_b   1.000
_cell.length_c   1.000
_cell.angle_alpha   90.00
_cell.angle_beta   90.00
_cell.angle_gamma   90.00
#
_symmetry.space_group_name_H-M   'P 1'
#
loop_
_entity.id
_entity.type
_entity.pdbx_description
1 polymer ?
#
loop_
_entity_poly.entity_id
_entity_poly.type
_entity_poly.pdbx_seq_one_letter_code
_entity_poly.pdbx_strand_id
1 'polypeptide(L)'
;MQEIKLDIYATLVCMVLVLLLGRYVISKVKFLRDYDIPEPVVGGVLVAFFIMLARQFYNFGLQFDSSLKDPLMLTFFITIGLSADFKSLQKGGKMLAVFLLAVAGFVVCQNAVGISIASLLGVNPLMGLLGGSIALVGGHGTSAAWANFFTQPPYNFSSSLEVGMVCATFGLVSGGIIGGPVAKYLISKYKLEPKDTKEKDTLEGVASKGFETPKEQRLITASSFVETLALIAIALLVGTFLSHLMPKSFTLPTFVWCLFVGVILRNTLSFFKIHSVFDREVSVIGNVSLSLFLAYALMSVNLLELLKLAVPLAVILSVQVVFMILYVVLITFRVCGKDYDAAVLCAGHCGFGLGATPTAMVNMQTITNHYGPSHVAFIVVPLVGAFFVDIINALAIKGFLLLPFFPS
;
A
#
# COMPACT_ATOMS: atom_id res chain seq x y z
N MET A 1 -7.84 -7.29 37.22
CA MET A 1 -7.39 -7.46 35.83
C MET A 1 -5.95 -7.90 35.90
N GLN A 2 -5.64 -9.15 35.56
CA GLN A 2 -4.26 -9.60 35.47
C GLN A 2 -3.78 -9.28 34.06
N GLU A 3 -2.92 -8.26 33.95
CA GLU A 3 -2.20 -7.97 32.70
C GLU A 3 -0.82 -8.60 32.75
N ILE A 4 -0.58 -9.55 31.86
CA ILE A 4 0.75 -10.12 31.68
C ILE A 4 1.48 -9.26 30.66
N LYS A 5 2.59 -8.66 31.09
CA LYS A 5 3.51 -7.93 30.21
C LYS A 5 4.47 -8.92 29.57
N LEU A 6 4.45 -8.98 28.25
CA LEU A 6 5.40 -9.77 27.47
C LEU A 6 6.59 -8.90 27.12
N ASP A 7 7.78 -9.46 27.28
CA ASP A 7 9.01 -8.81 26.86
C ASP A 7 9.17 -8.82 25.34
N ILE A 8 10.26 -8.23 24.85
CA ILE A 8 10.55 -8.15 23.42
C ILE A 8 10.66 -9.53 22.75
N TYR A 9 11.23 -10.52 23.44
CA TYR A 9 11.44 -11.86 22.88
C TYR A 9 10.11 -12.62 22.78
N ALA A 10 9.29 -12.60 23.83
CA ALA A 10 7.97 -13.21 23.82
C ALA A 10 7.05 -12.53 22.80
N THR A 11 7.14 -11.20 22.67
CA THR A 11 6.38 -10.44 21.68
C THR A 11 6.79 -10.81 20.26
N LEU A 12 8.09 -10.94 19.97
CA LEU A 12 8.58 -11.39 18.66
C LEU A 12 8.09 -12.80 18.32
N VAL A 13 8.11 -13.72 19.28
CA VAL A 13 7.55 -15.07 19.10
C VAL A 13 6.06 -14.99 18.74
N CYS A 14 5.29 -14.17 19.45
CA CYS A 14 3.87 -13.95 19.16
C CYS A 14 3.66 -13.40 17.73
N MET A 15 4.44 -12.41 17.31
CA MET A 15 4.38 -11.85 15.95
C MET A 15 4.64 -12.92 14.88
N VAL A 16 5.65 -13.77 15.07
CA VAL A 16 5.96 -14.86 14.12
C VAL A 16 4.85 -15.92 14.11
N LEU A 17 4.36 -16.32 15.28
CA LEU A 17 3.26 -17.29 15.39
C LEU A 17 1.97 -16.77 14.73
N VAL A 18 1.68 -15.48 14.87
CA VAL A 18 0.57 -14.80 14.19
C VAL A 18 0.70 -14.95 12.67
N LEU A 19 1.89 -14.70 12.11
CA LEU A 19 2.14 -14.85 10.67
C LEU A 19 1.97 -16.29 10.20
N LEU A 20 2.53 -17.25 10.93
CA LEU A 20 2.41 -18.68 10.62
C LEU A 20 0.96 -19.17 10.69
N LEU A 21 0.21 -18.72 11.70
CA LEU A 21 -1.23 -18.99 11.83
C LEU A 21 -2.00 -18.41 10.64
N GLY A 22 -1.74 -17.16 10.27
CA GLY A 22 -2.36 -16.51 9.12
C GLY A 22 -2.12 -17.30 7.84
N ARG A 23 -0.85 -17.65 7.56
CA ARG A 23 -0.47 -18.50 6.42
C ARG A 23 -1.20 -19.84 6.42
N TYR A 24 -1.27 -20.50 7.58
CA TYR A 24 -1.97 -21.78 7.71
C TYR A 24 -3.45 -21.64 7.35
N VAL A 25 -4.14 -20.63 7.89
CA VAL A 25 -5.58 -20.40 7.64
C VAL A 25 -5.82 -20.05 6.17
N ILE A 26 -5.02 -19.15 5.58
CA ILE A 26 -5.11 -18.78 4.15
C ILE A 26 -4.94 -20.01 3.26
N SER A 27 -4.04 -20.93 3.60
CA SER A 27 -3.85 -22.18 2.83
C SER A 27 -5.11 -23.06 2.79
N LYS A 28 -5.98 -22.97 3.81
CA LYS A 28 -7.19 -23.76 3.95
C LYS A 28 -8.44 -23.08 3.40
N VAL A 29 -8.48 -21.75 3.38
CA VAL A 29 -9.67 -20.98 2.99
C VAL A 29 -9.47 -20.38 1.60
N LYS A 30 -10.15 -20.95 0.60
CA LYS A 30 -10.06 -20.51 -0.80
C LYS A 30 -10.33 -19.01 -0.97
N PHE A 31 -11.36 -18.48 -0.30
CA PHE A 31 -11.68 -17.04 -0.37
C PHE A 31 -10.50 -16.15 0.04
N LEU A 32 -9.82 -16.46 1.16
CA LEU A 32 -8.70 -15.65 1.63
C LEU A 32 -7.51 -15.70 0.66
N ARG A 33 -7.29 -16.85 0.03
CA ARG A 33 -6.23 -17.05 -0.97
C ARG A 33 -6.53 -16.38 -2.30
N ASP A 34 -7.76 -16.51 -2.80
CA ASP A 34 -8.16 -15.96 -4.10
C ASP A 34 -8.18 -14.43 -4.10
N TYR A 35 -8.43 -13.82 -2.92
CA TYR A 35 -8.35 -12.37 -2.71
C TYR A 35 -7.04 -11.91 -2.07
N ASP A 36 -5.98 -12.72 -2.05
CA ASP A 36 -4.63 -12.34 -1.58
C ASP A 36 -4.64 -11.57 -0.23
N ILE A 37 -5.46 -12.01 0.72
CA ILE A 37 -5.57 -11.35 2.03
C ILE A 37 -4.25 -11.56 2.79
N PRO A 38 -3.61 -10.49 3.33
CA PRO A 38 -2.31 -10.62 3.97
C PRO A 38 -2.31 -11.57 5.18
N GLU A 39 -1.27 -12.39 5.29
CA GLU A 39 -0.99 -13.25 6.45
C GLU A 39 -1.14 -12.55 7.81
N PRO A 40 -0.53 -11.36 8.04
CA PRO A 40 -0.66 -10.66 9.31
C PRO A 40 -2.10 -10.25 9.62
N VAL A 41 -2.92 -9.90 8.60
CA VAL A 41 -4.33 -9.52 8.76
C VAL A 41 -5.13 -10.70 9.31
N VAL A 42 -5.03 -11.86 8.66
CA VAL A 42 -5.76 -13.06 9.07
C VAL A 42 -5.33 -13.52 10.46
N GLY A 43 -4.03 -13.70 10.67
CA GLY A 43 -3.52 -14.18 11.95
C GLY A 43 -3.74 -13.19 13.09
N GLY A 44 -3.49 -11.90 12.84
CA GLY A 44 -3.54 -10.85 13.85
C GLY A 44 -4.96 -10.59 14.34
N VAL A 45 -5.93 -10.54 13.42
CA VAL A 45 -7.35 -10.39 13.79
C VAL A 45 -7.86 -11.61 14.56
N LEU A 46 -7.46 -12.83 14.19
CA LEU A 46 -7.81 -14.03 14.94
C LEU A 46 -7.28 -13.97 16.37
N VAL A 47 -6.00 -13.61 16.55
CA VAL A 47 -5.40 -13.47 17.89
C VAL A 47 -6.06 -12.34 18.68
N ALA A 48 -6.30 -11.17 18.07
CA ALA A 48 -7.00 -10.07 18.72
C ALA A 48 -8.42 -10.47 19.17
N PHE A 49 -9.12 -11.27 18.37
CA PHE A 49 -10.44 -11.80 18.73
C PHE A 49 -10.37 -12.73 19.95
N PHE A 50 -9.40 -13.65 20.01
CA PHE A 50 -9.21 -14.50 21.19
C PHE A 50 -8.81 -13.71 22.44
N ILE A 51 -7.93 -12.71 22.30
CA ILE A 51 -7.57 -11.82 23.41
C ILE A 51 -8.80 -11.04 23.91
N MET A 52 -9.64 -10.54 23.00
CA MET A 52 -10.88 -9.87 23.34
C MET A 52 -11.82 -10.79 24.15
N LEU A 53 -12.01 -12.04 23.71
CA LEU A 53 -12.81 -13.02 24.46
C LEU A 53 -12.18 -13.33 25.83
N ALA A 54 -10.87 -13.54 25.90
CA ALA A 54 -10.17 -13.78 27.16
C ALA A 54 -10.36 -12.63 28.15
N ARG A 55 -10.29 -11.39 27.65
CA ARG A 55 -10.54 -10.19 28.45
C ARG A 55 -11.98 -10.11 28.95
N GLN A 56 -12.95 -10.40 28.09
CA GLN A 56 -14.37 -10.30 28.42
C GLN A 56 -14.84 -11.37 29.41
N PHE A 57 -14.35 -12.62 29.28
CA PHE A 57 -14.82 -13.74 30.08
C PHE A 57 -13.93 -14.09 31.28
N TYR A 58 -12.62 -13.82 31.20
CA TYR A 58 -11.64 -14.25 32.21
C TYR A 58 -10.87 -13.09 32.86
N ASN A 59 -11.19 -11.83 32.52
CA ASN A 59 -10.53 -10.62 33.04
C ASN A 59 -8.98 -10.65 32.90
N PHE A 60 -8.54 -11.31 31.82
CA PHE A 60 -7.15 -11.55 31.45
C PHE A 60 -6.74 -10.63 30.31
N GLY A 61 -5.58 -9.99 30.42
CA GLY A 61 -5.03 -9.10 29.39
C GLY A 61 -3.57 -9.43 29.06
N LEU A 62 -3.19 -9.18 27.80
CA LEU A 62 -1.81 -9.24 27.35
C LEU A 62 -1.36 -7.84 26.96
N GLN A 63 -0.19 -7.44 27.45
CA GLN A 63 0.48 -6.22 27.02
C GLN A 63 1.77 -6.59 26.30
N PHE A 64 1.85 -6.22 25.02
CA PHE A 64 2.99 -6.52 24.15
C PHE A 64 4.03 -5.39 24.17
N ASP A 65 5.30 -5.75 24.09
CA ASP A 65 6.41 -4.81 23.96
C ASP A 65 6.41 -4.12 22.59
N SER A 66 6.45 -2.78 22.55
CA SER A 66 6.36 -2.01 21.30
C SER A 66 7.72 -1.71 20.65
N SER A 67 8.84 -2.19 21.18
CA SER A 67 10.18 -1.75 20.76
C SER A 67 10.51 -2.13 19.32
N LEU A 68 9.92 -3.20 18.78
CA LEU A 68 10.11 -3.61 17.39
C LEU A 68 9.19 -2.89 16.40
N LYS A 69 8.11 -2.26 16.88
CA LYS A 69 7.06 -1.66 16.04
C LYS A 69 7.63 -0.61 15.08
N ASP A 70 8.27 0.43 15.62
CA ASP A 70 8.74 1.55 14.82
C ASP A 70 9.93 1.18 13.92
N PRO A 71 10.96 0.45 14.37
CA PRO A 71 12.05 0.01 13.49
C PRO A 71 11.57 -0.79 12.28
N LEU A 72 10.60 -1.70 12.46
CA LEU A 72 10.03 -2.51 11.37
C LEU A 72 9.20 -1.64 10.41
N MET A 73 8.36 -0.76 10.93
CA MET A 73 7.57 0.18 10.13
C MET A 73 8.48 1.08 9.29
N LEU A 74 9.47 1.74 9.92
CA LEU A 74 10.38 2.64 9.24
C LEU A 74 11.22 1.91 8.19
N THR A 75 11.69 0.69 8.49
CA THR A 75 12.41 -0.15 7.53
C THR A 75 11.57 -0.41 6.29
N PHE A 76 10.28 -0.75 6.43
CA PHE A 76 9.39 -0.93 5.30
C PHE A 76 9.30 0.33 4.40
N PHE A 77 9.08 1.51 4.97
CA PHE A 77 9.02 2.75 4.17
C PHE A 77 10.35 3.14 3.52
N ILE A 78 11.47 2.84 4.17
CA ILE A 78 12.81 2.99 3.57
C ILE A 78 12.94 2.09 2.35
N THR A 79 12.46 0.84 2.42
CA THR A 79 12.52 -0.07 1.27
C THR A 79 11.69 0.42 0.08
N ILE A 80 10.50 1.02 0.31
CA ILE A 80 9.73 1.70 -0.74
C ILE A 80 10.57 2.81 -1.38
N GLY A 81 11.22 3.64 -0.56
CA GLY A 81 12.09 4.70 -1.04
C GLY A 81 13.29 4.18 -1.85
N LEU A 82 13.93 3.10 -1.39
CA LEU A 82 15.06 2.46 -2.06
C LEU A 82 14.67 1.79 -3.39
N SER A 83 13.40 1.44 -3.57
CA SER A 83 12.83 0.95 -4.82
C SER A 83 12.52 2.07 -5.83
N ALA A 84 12.54 3.35 -5.42
CA ALA A 84 12.23 4.47 -6.29
C ALA A 84 13.40 4.82 -7.22
N ASP A 85 13.40 4.29 -8.44
CA ASP A 85 14.43 4.56 -9.46
C ASP A 85 13.93 5.54 -10.53
N PHE A 86 14.43 6.78 -10.53
CA PHE A 86 14.04 7.79 -11.53
C PHE A 86 14.49 7.42 -12.95
N LYS A 87 15.50 6.57 -13.14
CA LYS A 87 15.85 6.08 -14.49
C LYS A 87 14.75 5.17 -15.04
N SER A 88 14.06 4.43 -14.16
CA SER A 88 12.91 3.60 -14.56
C SER A 88 11.70 4.47 -14.94
N LEU A 89 11.53 5.66 -14.33
CA LEU A 89 10.52 6.64 -14.76
C LEU A 89 10.71 7.06 -16.23
N GLN A 90 11.95 7.26 -16.66
CA GLN A 90 12.24 7.63 -18.06
C GLN A 90 11.82 6.53 -19.05
N LYS A 91 11.82 5.26 -18.64
CA LYS A 91 11.42 4.13 -19.50
C LYS A 91 9.92 4.08 -19.78
N GLY A 92 9.06 4.58 -18.87
CA GLY A 92 7.61 4.58 -19.08
C GLY A 92 7.10 5.70 -20.00
N GLY A 93 7.97 6.64 -20.37
CA GLY A 93 7.70 7.66 -21.38
C GLY A 93 6.52 8.57 -21.06
N LYS A 94 5.89 9.10 -22.13
CA LYS A 94 4.75 10.03 -22.01
C LYS A 94 3.56 9.39 -21.29
N MET A 95 3.31 8.11 -21.52
CA MET A 95 2.16 7.41 -20.96
C MET A 95 2.23 7.32 -19.44
N LEU A 96 3.42 7.05 -18.90
CA LEU A 96 3.65 7.04 -17.46
C LEU A 96 3.34 8.39 -16.83
N ALA A 97 3.82 9.49 -17.40
CA ALA A 97 3.57 10.83 -16.87
C ALA A 97 2.07 11.19 -16.88
N VAL A 98 1.37 10.87 -17.98
CA VAL A 98 -0.07 11.10 -18.13
C VAL A 98 -0.87 10.28 -17.10
N PHE A 99 -0.53 9.00 -16.95
CA PHE A 99 -1.18 8.13 -15.97
C PHE A 99 -0.88 8.57 -14.53
N LEU A 100 0.35 8.96 -14.23
CA LEU A 100 0.76 9.46 -12.92
C LEU A 100 -0.02 10.72 -12.52
N LEU A 101 -0.22 11.66 -13.45
CA LEU A 101 -1.06 12.84 -13.20
C LEU A 101 -2.53 12.45 -12.94
N ALA A 102 -3.06 11.48 -13.67
CA ALA A 102 -4.41 10.98 -13.44
C ALA A 102 -4.55 10.32 -12.06
N VAL A 103 -3.53 9.59 -11.60
CA VAL A 103 -3.48 8.97 -10.26
C VAL A 103 -3.32 10.04 -9.18
N ALA A 104 -2.51 11.08 -9.41
CA ALA A 104 -2.37 12.19 -8.47
C ALA A 104 -3.69 12.93 -8.25
N GLY A 105 -4.41 13.22 -9.35
CA GLY A 105 -5.76 13.78 -9.27
C GLY A 105 -6.73 12.85 -8.54
N PHE A 106 -6.62 11.54 -8.77
CA PHE A 106 -7.47 10.55 -8.11
C PHE A 106 -7.28 10.57 -6.59
N VAL A 107 -6.03 10.49 -6.13
CA VAL A 107 -5.68 10.52 -4.70
C VAL A 107 -6.24 11.76 -3.99
N VAL A 108 -6.10 12.93 -4.61
CA VAL A 108 -6.64 14.18 -4.04
C VAL A 108 -8.17 14.12 -3.95
N CYS A 109 -8.84 13.72 -5.04
CA CYS A 109 -10.29 13.62 -5.04
C CYS A 109 -10.81 12.54 -4.07
N GLN A 110 -10.13 11.41 -3.96
CA GLN A 110 -10.50 10.30 -3.07
C GLN A 110 -10.48 10.73 -1.60
N ASN A 111 -9.47 11.52 -1.20
CA ASN A 111 -9.41 12.12 0.13
C ASN A 111 -10.50 13.17 0.36
N ALA A 112 -10.73 14.04 -0.63
CA ALA A 112 -11.81 15.02 -0.54
C ALA A 112 -13.18 14.35 -0.37
N VAL A 113 -13.46 13.30 -1.15
CA VAL A 113 -14.70 12.49 -1.04
C VAL A 113 -14.78 11.84 0.34
N GLY A 114 -13.71 11.19 0.81
CA GLY A 114 -13.68 10.53 2.11
C GLY A 114 -13.95 11.49 3.27
N ILE A 115 -13.25 12.63 3.31
CA ILE A 115 -13.45 13.69 4.30
C ILE A 115 -14.87 14.23 4.25
N SER A 116 -15.41 14.47 3.05
CA SER A 116 -16.75 15.03 2.87
C SER A 116 -17.82 14.08 3.43
N ILE A 117 -17.75 12.79 3.09
CA ILE A 117 -18.69 11.78 3.61
C ILE A 117 -18.57 11.65 5.13
N ALA A 118 -17.35 11.57 5.67
CA ALA A 118 -17.12 11.50 7.11
C ALA A 118 -17.74 12.71 7.85
N SER A 119 -17.55 13.91 7.31
CA SER A 119 -18.11 15.15 7.87
C SER A 119 -19.63 15.17 7.79
N LEU A 120 -20.22 14.71 6.69
CA LEU A 120 -21.69 14.60 6.53
C LEU A 120 -22.31 13.60 7.50
N LEU A 121 -21.60 12.53 7.83
CA LEU A 121 -22.02 11.54 8.82
C LEU A 121 -21.78 11.98 10.27
N GLY A 122 -21.17 13.16 10.48
CA GLY A 122 -20.85 13.68 11.81
C GLY A 122 -19.75 12.89 12.54
N VAL A 123 -18.91 12.15 11.81
CA VAL A 123 -17.78 11.40 12.38
C VAL A 123 -16.45 12.13 12.13
N ASN A 124 -15.39 11.69 12.81
CA ASN A 124 -14.07 12.32 12.71
C ASN A 124 -13.57 12.34 11.23
N PRO A 125 -13.21 13.50 10.65
CA PRO A 125 -12.69 13.59 9.29
C PRO A 125 -11.46 12.73 8.98
N LEU A 126 -10.65 12.39 10.00
CA LEU A 126 -9.53 11.45 9.85
C LEU A 126 -10.00 10.06 9.43
N MET A 127 -11.20 9.66 9.82
CA MET A 127 -11.83 8.43 9.33
C MET A 127 -12.04 8.49 7.82
N GLY A 128 -12.39 9.67 7.28
CA GLY A 128 -12.54 9.89 5.85
C GLY A 128 -11.21 9.76 5.10
N LEU A 129 -10.12 10.25 5.68
CA LEU A 129 -8.77 10.06 5.13
C LEU A 129 -8.31 8.60 5.19
N LEU A 130 -8.53 7.92 6.33
CA LEU A 130 -8.21 6.50 6.50
C LEU A 130 -9.04 5.62 5.58
N GLY A 131 -10.34 5.90 5.43
CA GLY A 131 -11.23 5.27 4.45
C GLY A 131 -11.07 5.82 3.02
N GLY A 132 -10.09 6.70 2.79
CA GLY A 132 -9.73 7.25 1.50
C GLY A 132 -8.38 6.72 1.04
N SER A 133 -7.52 7.60 0.53
CA SER A 133 -6.27 7.17 -0.13
C SER A 133 -5.25 6.56 0.83
N ILE A 134 -5.32 6.84 2.14
CA ILE A 134 -4.42 6.22 3.12
C ILE A 134 -4.50 4.70 3.04
N ALA A 135 -5.73 4.15 3.00
CA ALA A 135 -5.94 2.71 2.96
C ALA A 135 -6.23 2.17 1.58
N LEU A 136 -7.05 2.85 0.80
CA LEU A 136 -7.50 2.37 -0.50
C LEU A 136 -6.42 2.50 -1.59
N VAL A 137 -5.43 3.38 -1.41
CA VAL A 137 -4.30 3.50 -2.35
C VAL A 137 -3.01 3.03 -1.71
N GLY A 138 -2.75 3.44 -0.46
CA GLY A 138 -1.52 3.09 0.25
C GLY A 138 -1.50 1.67 0.83
N GLY A 139 -2.63 0.98 0.89
CA GLY A 139 -2.74 -0.36 1.45
C GLY A 139 -2.44 -0.44 2.95
N HIS A 140 -2.19 -1.65 3.45
CA HIS A 140 -2.06 -1.93 4.87
C HIS A 140 -0.86 -1.24 5.53
N GLY A 141 0.29 -1.18 4.86
CA GLY A 141 1.50 -0.57 5.40
C GLY A 141 1.34 0.93 5.64
N THR A 142 0.86 1.66 4.64
CA THR A 142 0.53 3.10 4.72
C THR A 142 -0.58 3.36 5.71
N SER A 143 -1.62 2.51 5.75
CA SER A 143 -2.68 2.58 6.75
C SER A 143 -2.15 2.49 8.18
N ALA A 144 -1.36 1.48 8.49
CA ALA A 144 -0.85 1.26 9.83
C ALA A 144 0.12 2.37 10.28
N ALA A 145 0.92 2.92 9.36
CA ALA A 145 1.83 4.01 9.66
C ALA A 145 1.12 5.35 9.92
N TRP A 146 0.17 5.73 9.07
CA TRP A 146 -0.65 6.91 9.31
C TRP A 146 -1.58 6.75 10.51
N ALA A 147 -2.14 5.56 10.71
CA ALA A 147 -2.91 5.26 11.91
C ALA A 147 -2.09 5.50 13.17
N ASN A 148 -0.86 4.95 13.22
CA ASN A 148 0.06 5.17 14.34
C ASN A 148 0.28 6.67 14.58
N PHE A 149 0.51 7.44 13.52
CA PHE A 149 0.65 8.90 13.61
C PHE A 149 -0.62 9.58 14.16
N PHE A 150 -1.82 9.16 13.75
CA PHE A 150 -3.08 9.72 14.22
C PHE A 150 -3.46 9.32 15.64
N THR A 151 -2.85 8.27 16.22
CA THR A 151 -3.05 7.96 17.65
C THR A 151 -2.39 8.98 18.57
N GLN A 152 -1.40 9.72 18.08
CA GLN A 152 -0.61 10.68 18.85
C GLN A 152 -1.23 12.09 18.83
N PRO A 153 -0.87 12.98 19.78
CA PRO A 153 -1.25 14.39 19.71
C PRO A 153 -0.75 15.06 18.41
N PRO A 154 -1.52 15.98 17.80
CA PRO A 154 -2.77 16.56 18.29
C PRO A 154 -4.05 15.77 17.93
N TYR A 155 -3.94 14.70 17.14
CA TYR A 155 -5.09 13.99 16.57
C TYR A 155 -5.82 13.09 17.55
N ASN A 156 -5.08 12.37 18.40
CA ASN A 156 -5.61 11.49 19.46
C ASN A 156 -6.74 10.56 18.99
N PHE A 157 -6.68 10.07 17.75
CA PHE A 157 -7.68 9.17 17.20
C PHE A 157 -7.32 7.72 17.53
N SER A 158 -7.79 7.23 18.68
CA SER A 158 -7.42 5.91 19.22
C SER A 158 -7.76 4.76 18.29
N SER A 159 -8.90 4.81 17.60
CA SER A 159 -9.38 3.73 16.72
C SER A 159 -8.82 3.79 15.28
N SER A 160 -7.77 4.59 15.06
CA SER A 160 -7.23 4.85 13.72
C SER A 160 -6.66 3.58 13.05
N LEU A 161 -6.06 2.70 13.85
CA LEU A 161 -5.42 1.47 13.35
C LEU A 161 -6.49 0.49 12.87
N GLU A 162 -7.53 0.30 13.66
CA GLU A 162 -8.66 -0.56 13.33
C GLU A 162 -9.36 -0.09 12.06
N VAL A 163 -9.65 1.21 12.00
CA VAL A 163 -10.27 1.84 10.83
C VAL A 163 -9.39 1.64 9.60
N GLY A 164 -8.11 2.00 9.66
CA GLY A 164 -7.19 1.88 8.52
C GLY A 164 -7.07 0.44 8.01
N MET A 165 -6.94 -0.53 8.91
CA MET A 165 -6.75 -1.94 8.54
C MET A 165 -8.01 -2.56 7.92
N VAL A 166 -9.20 -2.22 8.42
CA VAL A 166 -10.46 -2.65 7.80
C VAL A 166 -10.63 -2.02 6.43
N CYS A 167 -10.39 -0.72 6.29
CA CYS A 167 -10.47 -0.02 5.01
C CYS A 167 -9.50 -0.60 3.97
N ALA A 168 -8.25 -0.92 4.36
CA ALA A 168 -7.25 -1.48 3.45
C ALA A 168 -7.64 -2.89 2.98
N THR A 169 -8.17 -3.71 3.88
CA THR A 169 -8.61 -5.07 3.56
C THR A 169 -9.86 -5.07 2.68
N PHE A 170 -10.85 -4.25 3.02
CA PHE A 170 -12.04 -4.04 2.18
C PHE A 170 -11.63 -3.55 0.80
N GLY A 171 -10.71 -2.59 0.77
CA GLY A 171 -10.15 -2.02 -0.43
C GLY A 171 -9.58 -3.10 -1.35
N LEU A 172 -8.63 -3.90 -0.85
CA LEU A 172 -7.99 -4.97 -1.60
C LEU A 172 -9.01 -5.92 -2.26
N VAL A 173 -10.03 -6.35 -1.50
CA VAL A 173 -11.11 -7.19 -2.03
C VAL A 173 -11.92 -6.45 -3.10
N SER A 174 -12.38 -5.25 -2.80
CA SER A 174 -13.23 -4.48 -3.71
C SER A 174 -12.51 -4.12 -5.02
N GLY A 175 -11.23 -3.72 -4.96
CA GLY A 175 -10.38 -3.43 -6.11
C GLY A 175 -10.17 -4.63 -7.02
N GLY A 176 -10.01 -5.83 -6.44
CA GLY A 176 -9.94 -7.09 -7.20
C GLY A 176 -11.26 -7.43 -7.88
N ILE A 177 -12.40 -7.18 -7.22
CA ILE A 177 -13.72 -7.46 -7.78
C ILE A 177 -14.06 -6.52 -8.94
N ILE A 178 -13.78 -5.22 -8.83
CA ILE A 178 -14.27 -4.24 -9.81
C ILE A 178 -13.39 -4.09 -11.05
N GLY A 179 -12.08 -4.39 -10.96
CA GLY A 179 -11.14 -4.09 -12.05
C GLY A 179 -11.44 -4.84 -13.35
N GLY A 180 -11.73 -6.14 -13.25
CA GLY A 180 -12.12 -6.96 -14.40
C GLY A 180 -13.41 -6.46 -15.08
N PRO A 181 -14.53 -6.33 -14.35
CA PRO A 181 -15.79 -5.81 -14.88
C PRO A 181 -15.69 -4.42 -15.53
N VAL A 182 -14.95 -3.48 -14.92
CA VAL A 182 -14.77 -2.12 -15.47
C VAL A 182 -14.03 -2.17 -16.80
N ALA A 183 -12.93 -2.93 -16.88
CA ALA A 183 -12.18 -3.07 -18.13
C ALA A 183 -12.99 -3.80 -19.21
N LYS A 184 -13.70 -4.88 -18.86
CA LYS A 184 -14.61 -5.58 -19.77
C LYS A 184 -15.68 -4.63 -20.34
N TYR A 185 -16.27 -3.79 -19.49
CA TYR A 185 -17.25 -2.80 -19.91
C TYR A 185 -16.64 -1.80 -20.92
N LEU A 186 -15.45 -1.26 -20.63
CA LEU A 186 -14.76 -0.33 -21.54
C LEU A 186 -14.42 -0.98 -22.89
N ILE A 187 -13.82 -2.17 -22.86
CA ILE A 187 -13.46 -2.94 -24.07
C ILE A 187 -14.70 -3.21 -24.93
N SER A 188 -15.78 -3.70 -24.32
CA SER A 188 -17.01 -4.05 -25.04
C SER A 188 -17.72 -2.81 -25.59
N LYS A 189 -17.79 -1.73 -24.81
CA LYS A 189 -18.49 -0.50 -25.18
C LYS A 189 -17.81 0.22 -26.35
N TYR A 190 -16.49 0.27 -26.33
CA TYR A 190 -15.70 0.99 -27.34
C TYR A 190 -15.15 0.07 -28.44
N LYS A 191 -15.47 -1.24 -28.40
CA LYS A 191 -14.99 -2.26 -29.35
C LYS A 191 -13.47 -2.22 -29.51
N LEU A 192 -12.78 -2.23 -28.38
CA LEU A 192 -11.33 -2.09 -28.32
C LEU A 192 -10.66 -3.42 -28.65
N GLU A 193 -9.65 -3.36 -29.51
CA GLU A 193 -8.82 -4.51 -29.85
C GLU A 193 -7.39 -4.25 -29.38
N PRO A 194 -6.66 -5.30 -28.92
CA PRO A 194 -5.23 -5.18 -28.69
C PRO A 194 -4.57 -4.69 -29.97
N LYS A 195 -3.64 -3.75 -29.86
CA LYS A 195 -2.89 -3.29 -31.04
C LYS A 195 -2.20 -4.51 -31.70
N ASP A 196 -2.45 -4.62 -33.00
CA ASP A 196 -2.10 -5.72 -33.88
C ASP A 196 -0.69 -6.26 -33.59
N THR A 197 -0.57 -7.58 -33.46
CA THR A 197 0.69 -8.30 -33.18
C THR A 197 1.61 -8.35 -34.42
N LYS A 198 1.50 -7.37 -35.34
CA LYS A 198 2.11 -7.33 -36.68
C LYS A 198 3.45 -6.58 -36.77
N GLU A 199 4.02 -6.15 -35.65
CA GLU A 199 5.46 -5.82 -35.55
C GLU A 199 6.28 -6.98 -34.94
N LYS A 200 5.89 -8.22 -35.25
CA LYS A 200 6.70 -9.41 -34.98
C LYS A 200 7.58 -9.70 -36.20
N ASP A 201 8.78 -9.09 -36.21
CA ASP A 201 10.02 -9.74 -36.71
C ASP A 201 11.30 -8.88 -36.60
N THR A 202 11.24 -7.64 -36.09
CA THR A 202 12.46 -6.81 -35.91
C THR A 202 12.78 -6.43 -34.46
N LEU A 203 11.96 -6.85 -33.49
CA LEU A 203 12.14 -6.55 -32.06
C LEU A 203 12.18 -7.80 -31.15
N GLU A 204 12.39 -8.99 -31.73
CA GLU A 204 12.64 -10.23 -30.96
C GLU A 204 13.94 -10.19 -30.13
N GLY A 205 14.73 -9.11 -30.22
CA GLY A 205 15.93 -8.90 -29.41
C GLY A 205 15.73 -8.12 -28.09
N VAL A 206 14.61 -7.43 -27.88
CA VAL A 206 14.51 -6.45 -26.77
C VAL A 206 13.19 -6.52 -25.96
N ALA A 207 12.12 -7.11 -26.50
CA ALA A 207 10.79 -7.05 -25.86
C ALA A 207 10.43 -8.21 -24.91
N SER A 208 11.30 -9.19 -24.69
CA SER A 208 11.04 -10.36 -23.81
C SER A 208 11.80 -10.37 -22.47
N LYS A 209 12.37 -9.23 -22.03
CA LYS A 209 13.35 -9.22 -20.91
C LYS A 209 13.02 -8.33 -19.70
N GLY A 210 11.82 -7.75 -19.60
CA GLY A 210 11.47 -6.87 -18.47
C GLY A 210 10.72 -7.54 -17.32
N PHE A 211 9.71 -8.35 -17.63
CA PHE A 211 8.82 -8.97 -16.64
C PHE A 211 8.33 -10.38 -17.04
N GLU A 212 8.64 -10.84 -18.27
CA GLU A 212 8.07 -12.07 -18.84
C GLU A 212 8.96 -13.32 -18.72
N THR A 213 10.25 -13.20 -18.42
CA THR A 213 11.10 -14.35 -18.07
C THR A 213 12.14 -13.98 -17.01
N PRO A 214 12.31 -14.78 -15.93
CA PRO A 214 13.37 -14.58 -14.96
C PRO A 214 14.68 -15.14 -15.52
N LYS A 215 15.55 -14.31 -16.10
CA LYS A 215 16.95 -14.71 -16.36
C LYS A 215 17.93 -13.89 -15.54
N GLU A 216 18.79 -14.66 -14.86
CA GLU A 216 19.84 -14.29 -13.92
C GLU A 216 19.36 -13.57 -12.66
N GLN A 217 18.60 -14.31 -11.86
CA GLN A 217 18.34 -13.93 -10.48
C GLN A 217 19.67 -13.94 -9.71
N ARG A 218 20.27 -12.77 -9.50
CA ARG A 218 21.33 -12.60 -8.49
C ARG A 218 20.81 -13.23 -7.19
N LEU A 219 21.55 -14.17 -6.62
CA LEU A 219 21.13 -14.83 -5.38
C LEU A 219 21.26 -13.85 -4.22
N ILE A 220 20.37 -13.95 -3.23
CA ILE A 220 20.53 -13.21 -1.97
C ILE A 220 21.68 -13.88 -1.22
N THR A 221 22.79 -13.15 -1.05
CA THR A 221 23.97 -13.61 -0.31
C THR A 221 24.08 -12.87 1.02
N ALA A 222 24.84 -13.40 1.97
CA ALA A 222 25.07 -12.70 3.25
C ALA A 222 25.74 -11.33 3.03
N SER A 223 26.67 -11.23 2.07
CA SER A 223 27.37 -9.97 1.76
C SER A 223 26.41 -8.92 1.20
N SER A 224 25.65 -9.27 0.17
CA SER A 224 24.69 -8.34 -0.44
C SER A 224 23.56 -7.97 0.53
N PHE A 225 23.13 -8.90 1.38
CA PHE A 225 22.18 -8.60 2.45
C PHE A 225 22.72 -7.55 3.44
N VAL A 226 23.98 -7.66 3.86
CA VAL A 226 24.62 -6.67 4.74
C VAL A 226 24.75 -5.31 4.06
N GLU A 227 25.07 -5.28 2.76
CA GLU A 227 25.10 -4.03 1.98
C GLU A 227 23.72 -3.35 1.96
N THR A 228 22.67 -4.10 1.66
CA THR A 228 21.29 -3.59 1.67
C THR A 228 20.87 -3.14 3.08
N LEU A 229 21.24 -3.89 4.12
CA LEU A 229 20.97 -3.53 5.50
C LEU A 229 21.71 -2.24 5.91
N ALA A 230 22.94 -2.03 5.43
CA ALA A 230 23.68 -0.79 5.66
C ALA A 230 22.98 0.42 5.06
N LEU A 231 22.45 0.31 3.83
CA LEU A 231 21.64 1.37 3.22
C LEU A 231 20.40 1.70 4.05
N ILE A 232 19.71 0.67 4.55
CA ILE A 232 18.53 0.83 5.41
C ILE A 232 18.92 1.51 6.72
N ALA A 233 20.00 1.07 7.37
CA ALA A 233 20.47 1.65 8.63
C ALA A 233 20.87 3.12 8.48
N ILE A 234 21.56 3.49 7.39
CA ILE A 234 21.90 4.87 7.08
C ILE A 234 20.61 5.69 6.88
N ALA A 235 19.66 5.18 6.10
CA ALA A 235 18.41 5.89 5.86
C ALA A 235 17.55 6.03 7.12
N LEU A 236 17.58 5.04 8.01
CA LEU A 236 16.92 5.08 9.31
C LEU A 236 17.52 6.18 10.19
N LEU A 237 18.84 6.19 10.35
CA LEU A 237 19.55 7.19 11.15
C LEU A 237 19.32 8.61 10.62
N VAL A 238 19.52 8.82 9.32
CA VAL A 238 19.38 10.15 8.70
C VAL A 238 17.92 10.59 8.68
N GLY A 239 16.98 9.70 8.35
CA GLY A 239 15.55 10.02 8.28
C GLY A 239 14.95 10.37 9.64
N THR A 240 15.30 9.61 10.68
CA THR A 240 14.88 9.91 12.06
C THR A 240 15.49 11.22 12.54
N PHE A 241 16.80 11.43 12.31
CA PHE A 241 17.47 12.69 12.65
C PHE A 241 16.83 13.90 11.96
N LEU A 242 16.57 13.82 10.65
CA LEU A 242 15.88 14.89 9.91
C LEU A 242 14.49 15.16 10.47
N SER A 243 13.73 14.12 10.85
CA SER A 243 12.39 14.30 11.43
C SER A 243 12.42 15.09 12.73
N HIS A 244 13.49 14.99 13.53
CA HIS A 244 13.67 15.77 14.76
C HIS A 244 14.17 17.20 14.52
N LEU A 245 14.89 17.44 13.42
CA LEU A 245 15.45 18.76 13.10
C LEU A 245 14.40 19.72 12.52
N MET A 246 13.31 19.19 11.93
CA MET A 246 12.30 20.00 11.25
C MET A 246 11.40 20.76 12.23
N PRO A 247 11.07 22.03 11.94
CA PRO A 247 10.23 22.84 12.81
C PRO A 247 8.81 22.27 12.89
N LYS A 248 8.15 22.48 14.04
CA LYS A 248 6.77 22.00 14.30
C LYS A 248 5.73 22.48 13.28
N SER A 249 6.02 23.56 12.55
CA SER A 249 5.19 24.07 11.45
C SER A 249 5.23 23.22 10.18
N PHE A 250 6.26 22.38 10.00
CA PHE A 250 6.39 21.44 8.87
C PHE A 250 6.56 20.00 9.37
N THR A 251 5.54 19.51 10.10
CA THR A 251 5.52 18.16 10.69
C THR A 251 5.09 17.10 9.68
N LEU A 252 6.05 16.50 8.98
CA LEU A 252 5.83 15.21 8.31
C LEU A 252 6.10 14.06 9.28
N PRO A 253 5.31 12.97 9.23
CA PRO A 253 5.61 11.77 10.01
C PRO A 253 7.03 11.24 9.73
N THR A 254 7.69 10.68 10.75
CA THR A 254 9.07 10.17 10.62
C THR A 254 9.23 9.15 9.48
N PHE A 255 8.24 8.29 9.25
CA PHE A 255 8.31 7.32 8.15
C PHE A 255 8.36 7.98 6.76
N VAL A 256 7.76 9.16 6.59
CA VAL A 256 7.82 9.92 5.33
C VAL A 256 9.23 10.45 5.10
N TRP A 257 9.90 10.94 6.16
CA TRP A 257 11.31 11.34 6.09
C TRP A 257 12.22 10.16 5.74
N CYS A 258 12.03 9.02 6.40
CA CYS A 258 12.77 7.80 6.10
C CYS A 258 12.56 7.32 4.66
N LEU A 259 11.33 7.40 4.13
CA LEU A 259 11.04 7.13 2.72
C LEU A 259 11.83 8.08 1.81
N PHE A 260 11.76 9.39 2.04
CA PHE A 260 12.46 10.38 1.21
C PHE A 260 13.98 10.18 1.23
N VAL A 261 14.55 9.87 2.38
CA VAL A 261 15.98 9.55 2.48
C VAL A 261 16.32 8.30 1.66
N GLY A 262 15.47 7.26 1.68
CA GLY A 262 15.60 6.10 0.82
C GLY A 262 15.61 6.46 -0.67
N VAL A 263 14.69 7.34 -1.10
CA VAL A 263 14.63 7.85 -2.49
C VAL A 263 15.93 8.58 -2.86
N ILE A 264 16.40 9.49 -1.99
CA ILE A 264 17.63 10.25 -2.22
C ILE A 264 18.82 9.29 -2.31
N LEU A 265 18.92 8.32 -1.40
CA LEU A 265 20.01 7.36 -1.36
C LEU A 265 20.08 6.50 -2.62
N ARG A 266 18.94 5.91 -3.05
CA ARG A 266 18.84 5.12 -4.28
C ARG A 266 19.31 5.91 -5.51
N ASN A 267 18.82 7.13 -5.65
CA ASN A 267 19.09 7.92 -6.85
C ASN A 267 20.50 8.52 -6.85
N THR A 268 21.04 8.88 -5.68
CA THR A 268 22.43 9.33 -5.54
C THR A 268 23.40 8.19 -5.91
N LEU A 269 23.20 6.99 -5.37
CA LEU A 269 24.04 5.83 -5.67
C LEU A 269 23.97 5.44 -7.16
N SER A 270 22.76 5.45 -7.74
CA SER A 270 22.55 5.16 -9.16
C SER A 270 23.17 6.24 -10.07
N PHE A 271 23.13 7.50 -9.67
CA PHE A 271 23.70 8.63 -10.42
C PHE A 271 25.24 8.54 -10.47
N PHE A 272 25.87 8.36 -9.30
CA PHE A 272 27.34 8.25 -9.19
C PHE A 272 27.88 6.86 -9.58
N LYS A 273 27.00 5.89 -9.91
CA LYS A 273 27.35 4.50 -10.22
C LYS A 273 28.19 3.81 -9.12
N ILE A 274 28.03 4.24 -7.86
CA ILE A 274 28.77 3.72 -6.71
C ILE A 274 28.30 2.31 -6.37
N HIS A 275 26.99 2.12 -6.32
CA HIS A 275 26.38 0.84 -5.96
C HIS A 275 25.04 0.66 -6.67
N SER A 276 24.76 -0.57 -7.13
CA SER A 276 23.45 -0.93 -7.69
C SER A 276 22.61 -1.58 -6.59
N VAL A 277 21.63 -0.82 -6.11
CA VAL A 277 20.69 -1.30 -5.09
C VAL A 277 20.00 -2.56 -5.60
N PHE A 278 20.05 -3.62 -4.81
CA PHE A 278 19.50 -4.90 -5.21
C PHE A 278 18.01 -4.98 -4.87
N ASP A 279 17.16 -4.71 -5.86
CA ASP A 279 15.70 -4.60 -5.70
C ASP A 279 15.04 -5.80 -5.03
N ARG A 280 15.54 -7.02 -5.25
CA ARG A 280 14.98 -8.23 -4.63
C ARG A 280 15.25 -8.28 -3.13
N GLU A 281 16.43 -7.89 -2.67
CA GLU A 281 16.77 -7.86 -1.24
C GLU A 281 15.99 -6.78 -0.52
N VAL A 282 15.91 -5.60 -1.12
CA VAL A 282 15.07 -4.50 -0.64
C VAL A 282 13.62 -4.97 -0.50
N SER A 283 13.08 -5.65 -1.50
CA SER A 283 11.72 -6.20 -1.46
C SER A 283 11.54 -7.26 -0.36
N VAL A 284 12.48 -8.19 -0.20
CA VAL A 284 12.40 -9.23 0.85
C VAL A 284 12.45 -8.61 2.25
N ILE A 285 13.40 -7.71 2.52
CA ILE A 285 13.52 -7.03 3.80
C ILE A 285 12.26 -6.19 4.07
N GLY A 286 11.77 -5.47 3.07
CA GLY A 286 10.56 -4.67 3.16
C GLY A 286 9.33 -5.50 3.51
N ASN A 287 9.09 -6.60 2.79
CA ASN A 287 7.95 -7.48 3.00
C ASN A 287 7.98 -8.19 4.36
N VAL A 288 9.16 -8.64 4.82
CA VAL A 288 9.32 -9.23 6.15
C VAL A 288 9.06 -8.18 7.24
N SER A 289 9.61 -6.97 7.08
CA SER A 289 9.43 -5.87 8.03
C SER A 289 7.96 -5.44 8.12
N LEU A 290 7.30 -5.30 6.97
CA LEU A 290 5.86 -5.02 6.89
C LEU A 290 5.05 -6.11 7.59
N SER A 291 5.32 -7.38 7.29
CA SER A 291 4.55 -8.50 7.84
C SER A 291 4.65 -8.54 9.37
N LEU A 292 5.86 -8.41 9.91
CA LEU A 292 6.07 -8.38 11.36
C LEU A 292 5.43 -7.15 12.00
N PHE A 293 5.61 -5.96 11.41
CA PHE A 293 4.98 -4.73 11.89
C PHE A 293 3.46 -4.86 11.93
N LEU A 294 2.84 -5.34 10.85
CA LEU A 294 1.40 -5.54 10.79
C LEU A 294 0.93 -6.60 11.78
N ALA A 295 1.67 -7.69 11.96
CA ALA A 295 1.35 -8.71 12.96
C ALA A 295 1.28 -8.11 14.37
N TYR A 296 2.26 -7.29 14.75
CA TYR A 296 2.24 -6.55 16.02
C TYR A 296 1.04 -5.60 16.11
N ALA A 297 0.82 -4.80 15.07
CA ALA A 297 -0.24 -3.81 15.07
C ALA A 297 -1.61 -4.48 15.25
N LEU A 298 -1.87 -5.56 14.51
CA LEU A 298 -3.16 -6.23 14.48
C LEU A 298 -3.44 -7.09 15.70
N MET A 299 -2.44 -7.75 16.29
CA MET A 299 -2.65 -8.47 17.55
C MET A 299 -2.90 -7.54 18.74
N SER A 300 -2.61 -6.24 18.57
CA SER A 300 -2.78 -5.19 19.59
C SER A 300 -4.04 -4.33 19.38
N VAL A 301 -4.89 -4.66 18.41
CA VAL A 301 -6.10 -3.90 18.03
C VAL A 301 -7.23 -4.04 19.05
N ASN A 302 -7.98 -2.95 19.27
CA ASN A 302 -9.21 -2.92 20.05
C ASN A 302 -10.46 -3.12 19.18
N LEU A 303 -10.87 -4.37 19.01
CA LEU A 303 -12.04 -4.74 18.17
C LEU A 303 -13.37 -4.11 18.64
N LEU A 304 -13.52 -3.75 19.92
CA LEU A 304 -14.76 -3.16 20.43
C LEU A 304 -14.97 -1.72 19.96
N GLU A 305 -13.89 -0.96 19.79
CA GLU A 305 -13.97 0.41 19.26
C GLU A 305 -14.35 0.41 17.78
N LEU A 306 -13.80 -0.54 17.02
CA LEU A 306 -14.10 -0.71 15.59
C LEU A 306 -15.59 -0.96 15.33
N LEU A 307 -16.25 -1.77 16.15
CA LEU A 307 -17.68 -2.08 16.00
C LEU A 307 -18.56 -0.82 16.08
N LYS A 308 -18.18 0.17 16.89
CA LYS A 308 -18.92 1.44 17.01
C LYS A 308 -18.85 2.29 15.74
N LEU A 309 -17.83 2.05 14.90
CA LEU A 309 -17.54 2.83 13.69
C LEU A 309 -17.94 2.10 12.41
N ALA A 310 -18.44 0.86 12.50
CA ALA A 310 -18.69 -0.01 11.36
C ALA A 310 -19.68 0.58 10.34
N VAL A 311 -20.78 1.19 10.79
CA VAL A 311 -21.79 1.78 9.89
C VAL A 311 -21.23 2.97 9.10
N PRO A 312 -20.62 3.99 9.74
CA PRO A 312 -19.95 5.07 9.00
C PRO A 312 -18.92 4.57 7.99
N LEU A 313 -18.09 3.59 8.37
CA LEU A 313 -17.08 3.02 7.48
C LEU A 313 -17.70 2.34 6.26
N ALA A 314 -18.76 1.55 6.45
CA ALA A 314 -19.45 0.89 5.35
C ALA A 314 -19.99 1.90 4.32
N VAL A 315 -20.52 3.04 4.78
CA VAL A 315 -20.99 4.12 3.89
C VAL A 315 -19.83 4.77 3.14
N ILE A 316 -18.77 5.18 3.84
CA ILE A 316 -17.58 5.80 3.24
C ILE A 316 -17.02 4.88 2.15
N LEU A 317 -16.76 3.61 2.49
CA LEU A 317 -16.15 2.64 1.59
C LEU A 317 -17.03 2.33 0.37
N SER A 318 -18.35 2.24 0.55
CA SER A 318 -19.28 2.06 -0.57
C SER A 318 -19.24 3.23 -1.56
N VAL A 319 -19.19 4.47 -1.05
CA VAL A 319 -19.05 5.66 -1.89
C VAL A 319 -17.70 5.67 -2.60
N GLN A 320 -16.62 5.26 -1.93
CA GLN A 320 -15.30 5.19 -2.55
C GLN A 320 -15.23 4.21 -3.71
N VAL A 321 -15.89 3.05 -3.61
CA VAL A 321 -15.98 2.09 -4.72
C VAL A 321 -16.69 2.70 -5.92
N VAL A 322 -17.83 3.36 -5.70
CA VAL A 322 -18.58 4.05 -6.76
C VAL A 322 -17.72 5.16 -7.38
N PHE A 323 -17.07 5.97 -6.54
CA PHE A 323 -16.18 7.04 -6.98
C PHE A 323 -15.02 6.51 -7.83
N MET A 324 -14.37 5.41 -7.43
CA MET A 324 -13.32 4.76 -8.21
C MET A 324 -13.81 4.37 -9.62
N ILE A 325 -14.95 3.68 -9.70
CA ILE A 325 -15.52 3.25 -10.98
C ILE A 325 -15.78 4.47 -11.88
N LEU A 326 -16.41 5.51 -11.34
CA LEU A 326 -16.70 6.74 -12.07
C LEU A 326 -15.41 7.44 -12.53
N TYR A 327 -14.42 7.58 -11.65
CA TYR A 327 -13.18 8.26 -11.95
C TYR A 327 -12.41 7.54 -13.07
N VAL A 328 -12.31 6.22 -13.00
CA VAL A 328 -11.59 5.43 -14.01
C VAL A 328 -12.27 5.52 -15.37
N VAL A 329 -13.60 5.39 -15.42
CA VAL A 329 -14.37 5.43 -16.67
C VAL A 329 -14.38 6.83 -17.28
N LEU A 330 -14.47 7.88 -16.46
CA LEU A 330 -14.63 9.26 -16.94
C LEU A 330 -13.32 10.01 -17.14
N ILE A 331 -12.29 9.74 -16.34
CA ILE A 331 -11.02 10.48 -16.34
C ILE A 331 -9.90 9.57 -16.82
N THR A 332 -9.56 8.51 -16.08
CA THR A 332 -8.40 7.67 -16.40
C THR A 332 -8.46 7.14 -17.83
N PHE A 333 -9.56 6.50 -18.22
CA PHE A 333 -9.75 5.95 -19.56
C PHE A 333 -9.60 7.01 -20.66
N ARG A 334 -10.15 8.22 -20.44
CA ARG A 334 -10.14 9.30 -21.43
C ARG A 334 -8.76 9.91 -21.60
N VAL A 335 -8.10 10.20 -20.49
CA VAL A 335 -6.77 10.83 -20.45
C VAL A 335 -5.69 9.86 -20.96
N CYS A 336 -5.90 8.55 -20.78
CA CYS A 336 -5.00 7.50 -21.24
C CYS A 336 -5.16 7.11 -22.72
N GLY A 337 -6.01 7.79 -23.50
CA GLY A 337 -6.11 7.60 -24.96
C GLY A 337 -7.30 6.79 -25.45
N LYS A 338 -8.16 6.27 -24.55
CA LYS A 338 -9.38 5.51 -24.88
C LYS A 338 -9.16 4.26 -25.75
N ASP A 339 -7.97 3.69 -25.72
CA ASP A 339 -7.63 2.46 -26.44
C ASP A 339 -7.59 1.24 -25.52
N TYR A 340 -7.23 0.08 -26.07
CA TYR A 340 -7.13 -1.17 -25.30
C TYR A 340 -6.13 -1.05 -24.14
N ASP A 341 -4.97 -0.45 -24.37
CA ASP A 341 -3.96 -0.19 -23.33
C ASP A 341 -4.55 0.64 -22.19
N ALA A 342 -5.34 1.68 -22.53
CA ALA A 342 -6.07 2.48 -21.54
C ALA A 342 -7.07 1.66 -20.72
N ALA A 343 -7.76 0.69 -21.33
CA ALA A 343 -8.68 -0.20 -20.61
C ALA A 343 -7.94 -1.14 -19.64
N VAL A 344 -6.76 -1.65 -20.01
CA VAL A 344 -5.91 -2.45 -19.11
C VAL A 344 -5.34 -1.58 -17.99
N LEU A 345 -4.90 -0.35 -18.29
CA LEU A 345 -4.52 0.65 -17.27
C LEU A 345 -5.64 0.95 -16.29
N CYS A 346 -6.90 1.01 -16.78
CA CYS A 346 -8.08 1.17 -15.94
C CYS A 346 -8.29 -0.02 -15.00
N ALA A 347 -8.08 -1.25 -15.47
CA ALA A 347 -8.12 -2.45 -14.63
C ALA A 347 -7.06 -2.38 -13.51
N GLY A 348 -5.84 -1.98 -13.88
CA GLY A 348 -4.74 -1.77 -12.94
C GLY A 348 -5.05 -0.67 -11.92
N HIS A 349 -5.55 0.48 -12.38
CA HIS A 349 -5.91 1.61 -11.52
C HIS A 349 -7.03 1.24 -10.54
N CYS A 350 -8.04 0.46 -10.96
CA CYS A 350 -9.04 -0.06 -10.02
C CYS A 350 -8.41 -0.96 -8.95
N GLY A 351 -7.42 -1.78 -9.33
CA GLY A 351 -6.74 -2.69 -8.42
C GLY A 351 -5.93 -1.97 -7.35
N PHE A 352 -4.99 -1.09 -7.72
CA PHE A 352 -4.16 -0.38 -6.73
C PHE A 352 -4.82 0.89 -6.19
N GLY A 353 -5.83 1.45 -6.87
CA GLY A 353 -6.57 2.64 -6.43
C GLY A 353 -7.65 2.35 -5.37
N LEU A 354 -8.02 1.08 -5.24
CA LEU A 354 -8.78 0.57 -4.10
C LEU A 354 -8.00 -0.44 -3.26
N GLY A 355 -6.84 -0.92 -3.64
CA GLY A 355 -6.12 -1.97 -2.92
C GLY A 355 -4.62 -1.77 -2.94
N ALA A 356 -3.91 -2.70 -3.58
CA ALA A 356 -2.47 -2.68 -3.68
C ALA A 356 -2.01 -3.08 -5.09
N THR A 357 -0.73 -2.85 -5.38
CA THR A 357 -0.11 -3.20 -6.66
C THR A 357 -0.30 -4.68 -7.06
N PRO A 358 -0.22 -5.68 -6.16
CA PRO A 358 -0.53 -7.08 -6.50
C PRO A 358 -1.95 -7.27 -7.07
N THR A 359 -2.95 -6.61 -6.48
CA THR A 359 -4.34 -6.62 -6.96
C THR A 359 -4.46 -6.05 -8.38
N ALA A 360 -3.71 -4.97 -8.66
CA ALA A 360 -3.63 -4.41 -10.01
C ALA A 360 -3.06 -5.39 -11.02
N MET A 361 -2.00 -6.13 -10.65
CA MET A 361 -1.38 -7.12 -11.53
C MET A 361 -2.34 -8.26 -11.86
N VAL A 362 -3.07 -8.79 -10.88
CA VAL A 362 -4.06 -9.85 -11.09
C VAL A 362 -5.19 -9.39 -12.01
N ASN A 363 -5.69 -8.17 -11.81
CA ASN A 363 -6.72 -7.58 -12.68
C ASN A 363 -6.22 -7.45 -14.12
N MET A 364 -5.02 -6.89 -14.33
CA MET A 364 -4.45 -6.73 -15.66
C MET A 364 -4.18 -8.08 -16.33
N GLN A 365 -3.60 -9.05 -15.60
CA GLN A 365 -3.35 -10.41 -16.10
C GLN A 365 -4.65 -11.09 -16.53
N THR A 366 -5.72 -10.95 -15.74
CA THR A 366 -7.03 -11.52 -16.08
C THR A 366 -7.56 -10.95 -17.39
N ILE A 367 -7.43 -9.64 -17.60
CA ILE A 367 -7.83 -8.99 -18.85
C ILE A 367 -6.93 -9.42 -20.01
N THR A 368 -5.61 -9.41 -19.83
CA THR A 368 -4.69 -9.73 -20.93
C THR A 368 -4.71 -11.21 -21.33
N ASN A 369 -5.01 -12.11 -20.40
CA ASN A 369 -5.20 -13.54 -20.70
C ASN A 369 -6.46 -13.78 -21.54
N HIS A 370 -7.49 -12.95 -21.39
CA HIS A 370 -8.75 -13.10 -22.11
C HIS A 370 -8.77 -12.34 -23.44
N TYR A 371 -8.19 -11.15 -23.49
CA TYR A 371 -8.31 -10.25 -24.65
C TYR A 371 -7.01 -10.06 -25.43
N GLY A 372 -5.84 -10.30 -24.85
CA GLY A 372 -4.53 -10.13 -25.48
C GLY A 372 -3.55 -9.26 -24.66
N PRO A 373 -2.24 -9.29 -24.95
CA PRO A 373 -1.23 -8.62 -24.15
C PRO A 373 -1.30 -7.09 -24.24
N SER A 374 -0.81 -6.40 -23.19
CA SER A 374 -0.67 -4.93 -23.13
C SER A 374 0.66 -4.56 -22.45
N HIS A 375 1.72 -4.39 -23.24
CA HIS A 375 3.07 -4.11 -22.72
C HIS A 375 3.14 -2.78 -21.96
N VAL A 376 2.41 -1.77 -22.43
CA VAL A 376 2.39 -0.44 -21.83
C VAL A 376 1.89 -0.49 -20.39
N ALA A 377 0.76 -1.16 -20.15
CA ALA A 377 0.19 -1.25 -18.80
C ALA A 377 1.10 -1.99 -17.82
N PHE A 378 1.75 -3.07 -18.25
CA PHE A 378 2.67 -3.86 -17.41
C PHE A 378 3.99 -3.15 -17.10
N ILE A 379 4.34 -2.08 -17.83
CA ILE A 379 5.46 -1.19 -17.47
C ILE A 379 4.95 -0.06 -16.57
N VAL A 380 3.84 0.58 -16.95
CA VAL A 380 3.37 1.82 -16.32
C VAL A 380 2.79 1.57 -14.93
N VAL A 381 1.91 0.57 -14.77
CA VAL A 381 1.19 0.34 -13.50
C VAL A 381 2.11 -0.06 -12.36
N PRO A 382 3.05 -1.01 -12.51
CA PRO A 382 3.98 -1.34 -11.44
C PRO A 382 4.82 -0.14 -11.00
N LEU A 383 5.28 0.68 -11.94
CA LEU A 383 6.09 1.86 -11.60
C LEU A 383 5.28 2.89 -10.80
N VAL A 384 4.05 3.19 -11.22
CA VAL A 384 3.19 4.14 -10.49
C VAL A 384 2.76 3.57 -9.14
N GLY A 385 2.24 2.34 -9.12
CA GLY A 385 1.67 1.73 -7.93
C GLY A 385 2.69 1.30 -6.89
N ALA A 386 3.92 0.93 -7.28
CA ALA A 386 4.88 0.39 -6.32
C ALA A 386 5.59 1.44 -5.45
N PHE A 387 5.73 2.69 -5.91
CA PHE A 387 6.43 3.71 -5.11
C PHE A 387 6.01 5.16 -5.38
N PHE A 388 5.70 5.56 -6.62
CA PHE A 388 5.34 6.95 -6.88
C PHE A 388 4.03 7.36 -6.21
N VAL A 389 3.07 6.44 -6.20
CA VAL A 389 1.77 6.69 -5.59
C VAL A 389 1.90 6.94 -4.10
N ASP A 390 2.80 6.25 -3.38
CA ASP A 390 3.01 6.47 -1.94
C ASP A 390 3.57 7.86 -1.65
N ILE A 391 4.49 8.37 -2.49
CA ILE A 391 5.02 9.74 -2.37
C ILE A 391 3.90 10.76 -2.60
N ILE A 392 3.15 10.61 -3.69
CA ILE A 392 2.02 11.49 -4.01
C ILE A 392 0.98 11.47 -2.90
N ASN A 393 0.67 10.28 -2.38
CA ASN A 393 -0.28 10.06 -1.32
C ASN A 393 0.17 10.75 -0.03
N ALA A 394 1.41 10.56 0.40
CA ALA A 394 1.95 11.20 1.59
C ALA A 394 1.88 12.75 1.50
N LEU A 395 2.22 13.32 0.34
CA LEU A 395 2.13 14.76 0.10
C LEU A 395 0.68 15.26 0.08
N ALA A 396 -0.23 14.53 -0.58
CA ALA A 396 -1.64 14.86 -0.64
C ALA A 396 -2.27 14.85 0.77
N ILE A 397 -2.03 13.79 1.54
CA ILE A 397 -2.52 13.66 2.93
C ILE A 397 -2.01 14.83 3.77
N LYS A 398 -0.71 15.15 3.70
CA LYS A 398 -0.18 16.30 4.45
C LYS A 398 -0.87 17.61 4.02
N GLY A 399 -1.12 17.79 2.72
CA GLY A 399 -1.87 18.94 2.21
C GLY A 399 -3.29 19.04 2.81
N PHE A 400 -4.02 17.92 2.91
CA PHE A 400 -5.33 17.89 3.56
C PHE A 400 -5.26 18.17 5.07
N LEU A 401 -4.23 17.68 5.77
CA LEU A 401 -4.03 17.93 7.20
C LEU A 401 -3.72 19.40 7.53
N LEU A 402 -3.36 20.23 6.54
CA LEU A 402 -3.20 21.68 6.72
C LEU A 402 -4.53 22.45 6.62
N LEU A 403 -5.63 21.79 6.23
CA LEU A 403 -6.93 22.43 6.18
C LEU A 403 -7.46 22.72 7.59
N PRO A 404 -8.28 23.79 7.76
CA PRO A 404 -8.77 24.22 9.08
C PRO A 404 -9.68 23.22 9.79
N PHE A 405 -10.06 22.12 9.13
CA PHE A 405 -10.85 21.03 9.70
C PHE A 405 -10.04 20.12 10.63
N PHE A 406 -8.71 20.15 10.55
CA PHE A 406 -7.82 19.32 11.36
C PHE A 406 -7.13 20.15 12.46
N PRO A 407 -6.90 19.55 13.64
CA PRO A 407 -6.18 20.23 14.71
C PRO A 407 -4.72 20.50 14.28
N SER A 408 -4.25 21.71 14.57
CA SER A 408 -2.93 22.24 14.17
C SER A 408 -1.79 21.74 15.05
#